data_AF-A0A8J7N8B8-F1
#
_entry.id   AF-A0A8J7N8B8-F1
#
_cell.length_a   1.000
_cell.length_b   1.000
_cell.length_c   1.000
_cell.angle_alpha   90.00
_cell.angle_beta   90.00
_cell.angle_gamma   90.00
#
_symmetry.space_group_name_H-M   'P 1'
#
loop_
_entity.id
_entity.type
_entity.pdbx_description
1 polymer ?
#
loop_
_entity_poly.entity_id
_entity_poly.type
_entity_poly.pdbx_seq_one_letter_code
_entity_poly.pdbx_strand_id
1 'polypeptide(L)'
;MNPDGFLALCVQIGFVLILASLLLGFVRLARGPSFSDRVVALDMMSTSVVAFCAMDAIETGTPAYLDVAVVLALINFLSTLALARFAERRLDEQREQPALPVETLSELAETPRTEPQEGRP
;
A
#
# COMPACT_ATOMS: atom_id res chain seq x y z
N MET A 1 5.93 -23.22 -34.91
CA MET A 1 5.32 -21.90 -34.61
C MET A 1 6.26 -20.84 -35.13
N ASN A 2 5.73 -19.85 -35.85
CA ASN A 2 6.53 -18.70 -36.27
C ASN A 2 6.87 -17.88 -35.02
N PRO A 3 8.10 -17.33 -34.91
CA PRO A 3 8.52 -16.56 -33.73
C PRO A 3 7.57 -15.39 -33.41
N ASP A 4 7.04 -14.75 -34.44
CA ASP A 4 6.10 -13.62 -34.29
C ASP A 4 4.74 -14.05 -33.72
N GLY A 5 4.26 -15.23 -34.13
CA GLY A 5 3.01 -15.81 -33.60
C GLY A 5 3.11 -16.23 -32.14
N PHE A 6 4.31 -16.66 -31.71
CA PHE A 6 4.56 -16.95 -30.30
C PHE A 6 4.57 -15.67 -29.44
N LEU A 7 5.23 -14.61 -29.93
CA LEU A 7 5.25 -13.32 -29.22
C LEU A 7 3.84 -12.74 -29.07
N ALA A 8 3.05 -12.74 -30.14
CA ALA A 8 1.67 -12.25 -30.11
C ALA A 8 0.80 -13.01 -29.10
N LEU A 9 0.95 -14.33 -29.02
CA LEU A 9 0.23 -15.16 -28.05
C LEU A 9 0.63 -14.80 -26.61
N CYS A 10 1.94 -14.65 -26.34
CA CYS A 10 2.43 -14.23 -25.03
C CYS A 10 1.88 -12.85 -24.62
N VAL A 11 1.84 -11.90 -25.56
CA VAL A 11 1.30 -10.56 -25.33
C VAL A 11 -0.19 -10.60 -25.01
N GLN A 12 -1.00 -11.33 -25.78
CA GLN A 12 -2.43 -11.49 -25.50
C GLN A 12 -2.69 -12.14 -24.15
N ILE A 13 -1.95 -13.20 -23.81
CA ILE A 13 -2.07 -13.86 -22.50
C ILE A 13 -1.72 -12.88 -21.38
N GLY A 14 -0.65 -12.11 -21.52
CA GLY A 14 -0.26 -11.14 -20.49
C GLY A 14 -1.30 -10.03 -20.30
N PHE A 15 -1.93 -9.51 -21.36
CA PHE A 15 -3.04 -8.56 -21.21
C PHE A 15 -4.22 -9.15 -20.45
N VAL A 16 -4.60 -10.40 -20.74
CA VAL A 16 -5.67 -11.11 -20.00
C VAL A 16 -5.31 -11.25 -18.52
N LEU A 17 -4.06 -11.62 -18.21
CA LEU A 17 -3.59 -11.76 -16.83
C LEU A 17 -3.54 -10.42 -16.09
N ILE A 18 -3.13 -9.33 -16.75
CA ILE A 18 -3.15 -7.98 -16.17
C ILE A 18 -4.58 -7.54 -15.89
N LEU A 19 -5.51 -7.77 -16.81
CA LEU A 19 -6.91 -7.43 -16.60
C LEU A 19 -7.51 -8.24 -15.43
N ALA A 20 -7.21 -9.52 -15.34
CA ALA A 20 -7.59 -10.36 -14.21
C ALA A 20 -6.98 -9.83 -12.89
N SER A 21 -5.70 -9.47 -12.89
CA SER A 21 -5.00 -8.86 -11.76
C SER A 21 -5.71 -7.59 -11.27
N LEU A 22 -6.11 -6.69 -12.18
CA LEU A 22 -6.87 -5.49 -11.84
C LEU A 22 -8.23 -5.81 -11.23
N LEU A 23 -8.98 -6.76 -11.81
CA LEU A 23 -10.29 -7.19 -11.26
C LEU A 23 -10.14 -7.77 -9.85
N LEU A 24 -9.15 -8.63 -9.62
CA LEU A 24 -8.84 -9.18 -8.30
C LEU A 24 -8.43 -8.07 -7.32
N GLY A 25 -7.64 -7.10 -7.79
CA GLY A 25 -7.26 -5.90 -7.03
C GLY A 25 -8.48 -5.10 -6.57
N PHE A 26 -9.44 -4.82 -7.45
CA PHE A 26 -10.70 -4.15 -7.08
C PHE A 26 -11.49 -4.93 -6.04
N VAL A 27 -11.59 -6.27 -6.17
CA VAL A 27 -12.25 -7.11 -5.18
C VAL A 27 -11.54 -7.03 -3.82
N ARG A 28 -10.20 -7.06 -3.81
CA ARG A 28 -9.39 -6.93 -2.59
C ARG A 28 -9.55 -5.55 -1.95
N LEU A 29 -9.55 -4.49 -2.76
CA LEU A 29 -9.72 -3.11 -2.31
C LEU A 29 -11.09 -2.90 -1.63
N ALA A 30 -12.15 -3.49 -2.19
CA ALA A 30 -13.50 -3.41 -1.63
C ALA A 30 -13.68 -4.26 -0.36
N ARG A 31 -13.12 -5.47 -0.32
CA ARG A 31 -13.27 -6.43 0.81
C ARG A 31 -12.15 -6.35 1.86
N GLY A 32 -11.14 -5.51 1.67
CA GLY A 32 -9.98 -5.43 2.55
C GLY A 32 -10.35 -5.06 3.99
N PRO A 33 -10.00 -5.89 5.00
CA PRO A 33 -10.38 -5.68 6.40
C PRO A 33 -9.55 -4.60 7.09
N SER A 34 -8.29 -4.39 6.66
CA SER A 34 -7.36 -3.43 7.24
C SER A 34 -7.04 -2.30 6.26
N PHE A 35 -6.72 -1.11 6.78
CA PHE A 35 -6.24 0.01 5.97
C PHE A 35 -4.96 -0.34 5.20
N SER A 36 -4.01 -1.01 5.85
CA SER A 36 -2.74 -1.40 5.22
C SER A 36 -2.95 -2.33 4.03
N ASP A 37 -3.90 -3.25 4.15
CA ASP A 37 -4.23 -4.21 3.09
C ASP A 37 -4.84 -3.55 1.85
N ARG A 38 -5.67 -2.53 2.04
CA ARG A 38 -6.21 -1.71 0.93
C ARG A 38 -5.10 -0.94 0.21
N VAL A 39 -4.11 -0.45 0.94
CA VAL A 39 -2.97 0.26 0.36
C VAL A 39 -2.10 -0.68 -0.48
N VAL A 40 -1.84 -1.90 0.01
CA VAL A 40 -1.11 -2.92 -0.75
C VAL A 40 -1.87 -3.32 -2.02
N ALA A 41 -3.20 -3.46 -1.93
CA ALA A 41 -4.03 -3.73 -3.10
C ALA A 41 -3.92 -2.60 -4.15
N LEU A 42 -3.93 -1.34 -3.70
CA LEU A 42 -3.78 -0.18 -4.59
C LEU A 42 -2.39 -0.14 -5.26
N ASP A 43 -1.32 -0.44 -4.52
CA ASP A 43 0.05 -0.51 -5.06
C ASP A 43 0.20 -1.60 -6.14
N MET A 44 -0.36 -2.78 -5.88
CA MET A 44 -0.42 -3.87 -6.86
C MET A 44 -1.19 -3.46 -8.13
N MET A 45 -2.31 -2.75 -7.98
CA MET A 45 -3.09 -2.25 -9.11
C MET A 45 -2.32 -1.21 -9.92
N SER A 46 -1.65 -0.26 -9.26
CA SER A 46 -0.76 0.71 -9.93
C SER A 46 0.35 0.01 -10.72
N THR A 47 0.97 -1.03 -10.14
CA THR A 47 1.98 -1.84 -10.82
C THR A 47 1.40 -2.58 -12.03
N SER A 48 0.15 -3.05 -11.94
CA SER A 48 -0.55 -3.68 -13.08
C SER A 48 -0.79 -2.69 -14.22
N VAL A 49 -1.05 -1.41 -13.93
CA VAL A 49 -1.17 -0.34 -14.94
C VAL A 49 0.19 -0.07 -15.60
N VAL A 50 1.29 -0.05 -14.85
CA VAL A 50 2.65 0.06 -15.41
C VAL A 50 2.93 -1.08 -16.38
N ALA A 51 2.61 -2.32 -15.97
CA ALA A 51 2.77 -3.50 -16.82
C ALA A 51 1.91 -3.42 -18.10
N PHE A 52 0.69 -2.88 -17.99
CA PHE A 52 -0.18 -2.65 -19.15
C PHE A 52 0.49 -1.72 -20.16
N CYS A 53 1.00 -0.56 -19.72
CA CYS A 53 1.70 0.38 -20.60
C CYS A 53 2.94 -0.24 -21.26
N ALA A 54 3.70 -1.06 -20.51
CA ALA A 54 4.86 -1.76 -21.06
C ALA A 54 4.48 -2.79 -22.13
N MET A 55 3.38 -3.52 -21.94
CA MET A 55 2.86 -4.47 -22.95
C MET A 55 2.30 -3.74 -24.18
N ASP A 56 1.61 -2.61 -23.98
CA ASP A 56 1.09 -1.78 -25.06
C ASP A 56 2.22 -1.21 -25.94
N ALA A 57 3.37 -0.90 -25.35
CA ALA A 57 4.58 -0.53 -26.10
C ALA A 57 5.08 -1.65 -27.02
N ILE A 58 4.97 -2.92 -26.58
CA ILE A 58 5.36 -4.09 -27.38
C ILE A 58 4.37 -4.33 -28.52
N GLU A 59 3.08 -4.18 -28.27
CA GLU A 59 2.03 -4.41 -29.27
C GLU A 59 2.01 -3.32 -30.36
N THR A 60 2.09 -2.05 -29.94
CA THR A 60 2.02 -0.89 -30.85
C THR A 60 3.36 -0.52 -31.47
N GLY A 61 4.47 -1.01 -30.90
CA GLY A 61 5.84 -0.60 -31.26
C GLY A 61 6.15 0.87 -30.96
N THR A 62 5.31 1.56 -30.19
CA THR A 62 5.46 2.99 -29.90
C THR A 62 6.19 3.20 -28.57
N PRO A 63 7.40 3.80 -28.55
CA PRO A 63 8.20 3.92 -27.33
C PRO A 63 7.59 4.88 -26.30
N ALA A 64 6.70 5.79 -26.71
CA ALA A 64 6.04 6.73 -25.80
C ALA A 64 5.26 6.04 -24.66
N TYR A 65 4.78 4.80 -24.87
CA TYR A 65 4.13 4.03 -23.82
C TYR A 65 5.11 3.59 -22.72
N LEU A 66 6.39 3.37 -23.05
CA LEU A 66 7.44 3.11 -22.06
C LEU A 66 7.76 4.36 -21.24
N ASP A 67 7.74 5.54 -21.84
CA ASP A 67 7.94 6.79 -21.09
C ASP A 67 6.85 6.95 -20.01
N VAL A 68 5.60 6.69 -20.38
CA VAL A 68 4.47 6.67 -19.44
C VAL A 68 4.66 5.59 -18.36
N ALA A 69 5.06 4.37 -18.74
CA ALA A 69 5.30 3.28 -17.80
C ALA A 69 6.40 3.63 -16.78
N VAL A 70 7.51 4.22 -17.22
CA VAL A 70 8.62 4.63 -16.35
C VAL A 70 8.19 5.74 -15.40
N VAL A 71 7.47 6.76 -15.89
CA VAL A 71 6.95 7.85 -15.03
C VAL A 71 6.01 7.28 -13.96
N LEU A 72 5.08 6.40 -14.34
CA LEU A 72 4.17 5.75 -13.40
C LEU A 72 4.91 4.86 -12.38
N ALA A 73 5.92 4.11 -12.82
CA ALA A 73 6.75 3.29 -11.93
C ALA A 73 7.48 4.14 -10.88
N LEU A 74 8.06 5.27 -11.30
CA LEU A 74 8.72 6.20 -10.38
C LEU A 74 7.72 6.80 -9.38
N ILE A 75 6.55 7.24 -9.85
CA ILE A 75 5.50 7.78 -8.97
C ILE A 75 5.06 6.72 -7.94
N ASN A 76 4.88 5.46 -8.37
CA ASN A 76 4.47 4.38 -7.48
C ASN A 76 5.53 4.10 -6.40
N PHE A 77 6.81 4.04 -6.81
CA PHE A 77 7.92 3.89 -5.88
C PHE A 77 8.00 5.05 -4.86
N LEU A 78 7.85 6.30 -5.33
CA LEU A 78 7.83 7.48 -4.45
C LEU A 78 6.66 7.44 -3.47
N SER A 79 5.48 6.99 -3.89
CA SER A 79 4.31 6.84 -3.02
C SER A 79 4.58 5.88 -1.86
N THR A 80 5.19 4.71 -2.14
CA THR A 80 5.55 3.72 -1.12
C THR A 80 6.62 4.24 -0.17
N LEU A 81 7.63 4.96 -0.67
CA LEU A 81 8.63 5.61 0.18
C LEU A 81 8.01 6.71 1.07
N ALA A 82 7.10 7.52 0.53
CA ALA A 82 6.41 8.54 1.30
C ALA A 82 5.59 7.94 2.45
N LEU A 83 4.89 6.82 2.19
CA LEU A 83 4.17 6.08 3.21
C LEU A 83 5.09 5.49 4.27
N ALA A 84 6.21 4.88 3.86
CA ALA A 84 7.20 4.34 4.79
C ALA A 84 7.78 5.44 5.69
N ARG A 85 8.15 6.59 5.12
CA ARG A 85 8.67 7.73 5.87
C ARG A 85 7.63 8.34 6.80
N PHE A 86 6.37 8.39 6.37
CA PHE A 86 5.26 8.81 7.22
C PHE A 86 5.08 7.87 8.42
N ALA A 87 5.10 6.55 8.18
CA ALA A 87 5.01 5.55 9.24
C ALA A 87 6.16 5.65 10.25
N GLU A 88 7.40 5.83 9.76
CA GLU A 88 8.59 5.99 10.60
C GLU A 88 8.49 7.23 11.52
N ARG A 89 8.09 8.39 10.96
CA ARG A 89 7.90 9.62 11.76
C ARG A 89 6.88 9.46 12.90
N ARG A 90 5.81 8.70 12.66
CA ARG A 90 4.80 8.42 13.70
C ARG A 90 5.34 7.56 14.83
N LEU A 91 6.25 6.64 14.54
CA LEU A 91 6.91 5.81 15.54
C LEU A 91 7.89 6.63 16.38
N ASP A 92 8.64 7.54 15.75
CA ASP A 92 9.53 8.45 16.46
C ASP A 92 8.76 9.38 17.43
N GLU A 93 7.64 9.96 16.98
CA GLU A 93 6.74 10.79 17.81
C GLU A 93 6.23 10.05 19.07
N GLN A 94 5.94 8.75 18.95
CA GLN A 94 5.52 7.91 20.09
C GLN A 94 6.66 7.58 21.05
N ARG A 95 7.91 7.53 20.56
CA ARG A 95 9.09 7.24 21.37
C ARG A 95 9.54 8.46 22.18
N GLU A 96 9.28 9.66 21.67
CA GLU A 96 9.48 10.94 22.37
C GLU A 96 8.36 11.31 23.34
N GLN A 97 7.22 10.59 23.36
CA GLN A 97 6.25 10.75 24.45
C GLN A 97 6.95 10.41 25.77
N PRO A 98 7.10 11.38 26.69
CA PRO A 98 7.80 11.12 27.94
C PRO A 98 6.99 10.09 28.71
N ALA A 99 7.59 8.96 29.05
CA ALA A 99 7.07 8.13 30.12
C ALA A 99 6.87 9.06 31.33
N LEU A 100 5.67 9.01 31.92
CA LEU A 100 5.32 9.86 33.07
C LEU A 100 6.50 9.89 34.05
N PRO A 101 6.91 11.07 34.54
CA PRO A 101 7.99 11.19 35.51
C PRO A 101 7.78 10.17 36.63
N VAL A 102 8.86 9.51 37.07
CA VAL A 102 8.76 8.48 38.12
C VAL A 102 8.10 9.06 39.37
N GLU A 103 8.32 10.35 39.67
CA GLU A 103 7.60 11.10 40.70
C GLU A 103 6.08 11.08 40.52
N THR A 104 5.58 11.30 39.31
CA THR A 104 4.15 11.24 38.98
C THR A 104 3.62 9.81 39.08
N LEU A 105 4.41 8.79 38.72
CA LEU A 105 4.03 7.39 38.92
C LEU A 105 3.97 7.01 40.41
N SER A 106 4.86 7.56 41.24
CA SER A 106 4.79 7.39 42.70
C SER A 106 3.63 8.17 43.32
N GLU A 107 3.33 9.39 42.87
CA GLU A 107 2.14 10.13 43.29
C GLU A 107 0.84 9.38 42.93
N LEU A 108 0.76 8.82 41.71
CA LEU A 108 -0.38 8.00 41.27
C LEU A 108 -0.49 6.65 42.01
N ALA A 109 0.63 6.12 42.52
CA ALA A 109 0.64 4.92 43.35
C ALA A 109 0.27 5.20 44.81
N GLU A 110 0.59 6.40 45.32
CA GLU A 110 0.21 6.87 46.64
C GLU A 110 -1.22 7.44 46.70
N THR A 111 -1.78 7.82 45.54
CA THR A 111 -3.18 8.25 45.48
C THR A 111 -4.06 7.06 45.90
N PRO A 112 -4.85 7.16 46.99
CA PRO A 112 -5.70 6.06 47.42
C PRO A 112 -6.64 5.72 46.25
N ARG A 113 -6.65 4.46 45.81
CA ARG A 113 -7.63 4.00 44.82
C ARG A 113 -9.00 4.27 45.40
N THR A 114 -9.64 5.35 44.98
CA THR A 114 -11.05 5.57 45.25
C THR A 114 -11.76 4.47 44.49
N GLU A 115 -12.17 3.43 45.24
CA GLU A 115 -13.05 2.41 44.69
C GLU A 115 -14.21 3.13 44.01
N PRO A 116 -14.63 2.68 42.81
CA PRO A 116 -15.84 3.21 42.20
C PRO A 116 -16.93 3.06 43.26
N GLN A 117 -17.54 4.19 43.66
CA GLN A 117 -18.73 4.17 44.52
C GLN A 117 -19.86 3.52 43.72
N GLU A 118 -19.83 2.19 43.67
CA GLU A 118 -20.90 1.32 43.23
C GLU A 118 -21.99 1.43 44.30
N GLY A 119 -23.08 2.07 43.90
CA GLY A 119 -24.26 2.20 44.76
C GLY A 119 -24.31 3.51 45.52
N ARG A 120 -24.91 4.52 44.88
CA ARG A 120 -25.83 5.38 45.61
C ARG A 120 -27.22 5.24 44.97
N PRO A 121 -28.24 4.83 45.75
CA PRO A 121 -29.60 4.57 45.26
C PRO A 121 -30.31 5.83 44.76
#